data_AF-A0A147BFL9-F1
#
_entry.id   AF-A0A147BFL9-F1
#
_cell.length_a   1.000
_cell.length_b   1.000
_cell.length_c   1.000
_cell.angle_alpha   90.00
_cell.angle_beta   90.00
_cell.angle_gamma   90.00
#
_symmetry.space_group_name_H-M   'P 1'
#
loop_
_entity.id
_entity.type
_entity.pdbx_description
1 polymer ?
#
loop_
_entity_poly.entity_id
_entity_poly.type
_entity_poly.pdbx_seq_one_letter_code
_entity_poly.pdbx_strand_id
1 'polypeptide(L)'
;MSGIKLIFLLSHICIVYGVGDGVGRINQKSILQERNGENIPESSDVNSRMLKTKCHTTKTSCPRRSKKWHFNVLVGRCETSTPMFCGGAENRFSDFKECQNNCEKEEIVTHQDCRMNLDRGKCENKKKERPKKGVYRWYFNSTDSNCHKFLWYRCSGNRNNFPTKQGCKICQTGMKTTPATESPPPAC
;
A
#
# COMPACT_ATOMS: atom_id res chain seq x y z
N MET A 1 8.44 16.35 55.63
CA MET A 1 8.57 17.71 55.05
C MET A 1 7.82 17.72 53.73
N SER A 2 7.01 18.76 53.51
CA SER A 2 6.03 18.91 52.44
C SER A 2 6.56 18.60 51.04
N GLY A 3 5.81 17.82 50.27
CA GLY A 3 5.98 17.69 48.82
C GLY A 3 4.67 18.01 48.13
N ILE A 4 4.62 19.13 47.41
CA ILE A 4 3.45 19.59 46.68
C ILE A 4 3.22 18.63 45.49
N LYS A 5 2.02 18.06 45.38
CA LYS A 5 1.59 17.30 44.18
C LYS A 5 1.02 18.30 43.17
N LEU A 6 1.77 18.64 42.13
CA LEU A 6 1.19 19.30 40.95
C LEU A 6 0.52 18.25 40.06
N ILE A 7 -0.81 18.32 39.98
CA ILE A 7 -1.62 17.51 39.06
C ILE A 7 -1.97 18.41 37.87
N PHE A 8 -1.35 18.16 36.72
CA PHE A 8 -1.81 18.75 35.45
C PHE A 8 -2.89 17.86 34.86
N LEU A 9 -4.15 18.28 34.99
CA LEU A 9 -5.28 17.70 34.25
C LEU A 9 -5.28 18.24 32.82
N LEU A 10 -4.50 17.62 31.93
CA LEU A 10 -4.80 17.64 30.50
C LEU A 10 -5.61 16.38 30.21
N SER A 11 -6.85 16.60 29.79
CA SER A 11 -7.84 15.58 29.48
C SER A 11 -7.27 14.46 28.60
N HIS A 12 -7.19 13.26 29.21
CA HIS A 12 -7.06 11.92 28.62
C HIS A 12 -5.71 11.21 28.51
N ILE A 13 -4.61 11.63 29.14
CA ILE A 13 -3.43 10.74 29.27
C ILE A 13 -2.81 10.85 30.66
N CYS A 14 -2.90 9.78 31.46
CA CYS A 14 -2.11 9.60 32.68
C CYS A 14 -0.76 9.00 32.31
N ILE A 15 0.31 9.81 32.32
CA ILE A 15 1.68 9.29 32.25
C ILE A 15 2.26 9.26 33.66
N VAL A 16 2.48 8.06 34.18
CA VAL A 16 3.19 7.83 35.44
C VAL A 16 4.66 7.58 35.10
N TYR A 17 5.55 8.50 35.48
CA TYR A 17 7.00 8.28 35.40
C TYR A 17 7.50 7.65 36.71
N GLY A 18 7.91 6.39 36.64
CA GLY A 18 8.73 5.76 37.67
C GLY A 18 10.20 5.94 37.33
N VAL A 19 10.96 6.55 38.24
CA VAL A 19 12.43 6.59 38.17
C VAL A 19 12.95 5.31 38.82
N GLY A 20 13.64 4.48 38.04
CA GLY A 20 14.30 3.26 38.52
C GLY A 20 15.50 2.92 37.64
N ASP A 21 16.68 2.85 38.27
CA ASP A 21 17.95 2.52 37.66
C ASP A 21 18.02 1.03 37.27
N GLY A 22 18.37 0.74 36.00
CA GLY A 22 18.63 -0.63 35.54
C GLY A 22 18.38 -0.85 34.04
N VAL A 23 19.26 -0.35 33.18
CA VAL A 23 19.20 -0.63 31.73
C VAL A 23 19.88 -1.97 31.41
N GLY A 24 19.14 -3.07 31.56
CA GLY A 24 19.42 -4.32 30.88
C GLY A 24 18.96 -4.27 29.43
N ARG A 25 19.77 -4.78 28.49
CA ARG A 25 19.47 -4.82 27.04
C ARG A 25 18.12 -5.51 26.77
N ILE A 26 17.17 -4.77 26.21
CA ILE A 26 15.89 -5.32 25.74
C ILE A 26 16.05 -5.81 24.30
N ASN A 27 15.89 -7.11 24.11
CA ASN A 27 15.85 -7.77 22.80
C ASN A 27 14.43 -7.59 22.23
N GLN A 28 14.27 -6.81 21.18
CA GLN A 28 12.96 -6.56 20.56
C GLN A 28 12.57 -7.76 19.71
N LYS A 29 12.02 -8.81 20.34
CA LYS A 29 11.33 -9.90 19.63
C LYS A 29 10.04 -9.33 19.03
N SER A 30 9.86 -9.56 17.72
CA SER A 30 8.64 -9.20 16.97
C SER A 30 7.41 -9.81 17.63
N ILE A 31 6.35 -9.02 17.76
CA ILE A 31 5.02 -9.43 18.18
C ILE A 31 4.39 -10.26 17.06
N LEU A 32 4.87 -11.48 16.88
CA LEU A 32 4.25 -12.55 16.09
C LEU A 32 4.63 -13.87 16.75
N GLN A 33 4.08 -14.11 17.93
CA GLN A 33 4.03 -15.42 18.58
C GLN A 33 3.34 -15.16 19.90
N GLU A 34 2.04 -15.51 20.01
CA GLU A 34 1.39 -16.11 21.18
C GLU A 34 -0.12 -16.26 20.88
N ARG A 35 -0.46 -17.33 20.16
CA ARG A 35 -1.64 -18.18 20.45
C ARG A 35 -1.60 -19.38 19.52
N ASN A 36 -0.93 -20.44 19.96
CA ASN A 36 -1.25 -21.78 19.50
C ASN A 36 -2.22 -22.39 20.50
N GLY A 37 -3.42 -22.70 20.02
CA GLY A 37 -4.43 -23.48 20.72
C GLY A 37 -5.17 -24.34 19.70
N GLU A 38 -4.71 -25.58 19.60
CA GLU A 38 -5.42 -26.82 19.24
C GLU A 38 -5.91 -27.11 17.79
N ASN A 39 -5.13 -28.00 17.15
CA ASN A 39 -5.47 -29.09 16.20
C ASN A 39 -6.40 -28.81 15.00
N ILE A 40 -5.80 -28.52 13.84
CA ILE A 40 -6.41 -28.74 12.51
C ILE A 40 -5.32 -29.35 11.59
N PRO A 41 -5.61 -30.44 10.86
CA PRO A 41 -4.60 -31.33 10.30
C PRO A 41 -3.73 -30.67 9.23
N GLU A 42 -2.48 -31.13 9.19
CA GLU A 42 -1.45 -30.85 8.20
C GLU A 42 -1.94 -31.24 6.79
N SER A 43 -2.69 -30.35 6.14
CA SER A 43 -3.05 -30.45 4.73
C SER A 43 -2.05 -29.63 3.93
N SER A 44 -1.07 -30.36 3.43
CA SER A 44 -0.25 -30.06 2.26
C SER A 44 -0.91 -29.12 1.24
N ASP A 45 -0.12 -28.17 0.77
CA ASP A 45 -0.18 -27.62 -0.59
C ASP A 45 -1.37 -26.76 -0.99
N VAL A 46 -1.56 -25.60 -0.35
CA VAL A 46 -2.20 -24.46 -1.04
C VAL A 46 -1.50 -23.11 -0.73
N ASN A 47 -0.61 -22.74 -1.66
CA ASN A 47 -0.22 -21.37 -2.00
C ASN A 47 0.87 -20.62 -1.18
N SER A 48 1.89 -21.34 -0.68
CA SER A 48 3.14 -20.72 -0.16
C SER A 48 4.23 -20.52 -1.23
N ARG A 49 3.86 -20.49 -2.51
CA ARG A 49 4.68 -19.83 -3.55
C ARG A 49 4.15 -18.42 -3.75
N MET A 50 4.38 -17.55 -2.76
CA MET A 50 4.42 -16.13 -3.04
C MET A 50 5.55 -15.95 -4.06
N LEU A 51 5.21 -15.89 -5.35
CA LEU A 51 6.18 -15.80 -6.44
C LEU A 51 7.11 -14.61 -6.11
N LYS A 52 8.37 -14.90 -5.76
CA LYS A 52 9.44 -13.92 -5.77
C LYS A 52 9.64 -13.49 -7.21
N THR A 53 8.78 -12.61 -7.70
CA THR A 53 8.95 -11.94 -8.97
C THR A 53 9.92 -10.79 -8.79
N LYS A 54 10.57 -10.40 -9.87
CA LYS A 54 11.41 -9.19 -9.94
C LYS A 54 10.70 -7.93 -9.40
N CYS A 55 9.37 -7.92 -9.43
CA CYS A 55 8.52 -6.82 -8.97
C CYS A 55 8.25 -6.86 -7.46
N HIS A 56 8.39 -8.03 -6.81
CA HIS A 56 8.10 -8.27 -5.39
C HIS A 56 9.39 -8.66 -4.67
N THR A 57 10.30 -7.70 -4.49
CA THR A 57 11.57 -7.95 -3.79
C THR A 57 11.49 -7.50 -2.35
N THR A 58 11.92 -8.36 -1.44
CA THR A 58 11.95 -8.12 0.01
C THR A 58 13.31 -7.60 0.50
N LYS A 59 14.28 -7.42 -0.40
CA LYS A 59 15.64 -6.98 -0.04
C LYS A 59 15.66 -5.46 0.14
N THR A 60 15.98 -5.02 1.36
CA THR A 60 16.04 -3.61 1.80
C THR A 60 17.24 -2.81 1.26
N SER A 61 18.07 -3.39 0.38
CA SER A 61 19.28 -2.73 -0.11
C SER A 61 18.96 -1.70 -1.20
N CYS A 62 19.26 -0.42 -0.91
CA CYS A 62 19.25 0.70 -1.86
C CYS A 62 20.68 1.05 -2.30
N PRO A 63 21.19 0.54 -3.43
CA PRO A 63 22.49 0.88 -3.94
C PRO A 63 22.52 2.32 -4.45
N ARG A 64 23.72 2.90 -4.38
CA ARG A 64 24.00 4.32 -4.64
C ARG A 64 23.64 4.84 -6.04
N ARG A 65 23.49 3.96 -7.04
CA ARG A 65 23.06 4.31 -8.42
C ARG A 65 21.81 3.52 -8.78
N SER A 66 20.64 4.04 -8.42
CA SER A 66 19.37 3.39 -8.75
C SER A 66 18.90 3.77 -10.14
N LYS A 67 18.39 2.79 -10.91
CA LYS A 67 17.53 3.06 -12.07
C LYS A 67 16.31 3.88 -11.63
N LYS A 68 15.68 4.59 -12.58
CA LYS A 68 14.65 5.60 -12.27
C LYS A 68 13.34 5.01 -11.73
N TRP A 69 12.98 3.78 -12.09
CA TRP A 69 11.64 3.22 -11.82
C TRP A 69 11.68 1.94 -11.00
N HIS A 70 10.63 1.73 -10.19
CA HIS A 70 10.38 0.51 -9.43
C HIS A 70 8.88 0.33 -9.22
N PHE A 71 8.44 -0.90 -8.96
CA PHE A 71 7.06 -1.22 -8.61
C PHE A 71 6.82 -1.04 -7.11
N ASN A 72 5.87 -0.20 -6.73
CA ASN A 72 5.44 -0.03 -5.35
C ASN A 72 4.24 -0.94 -5.08
N VAL A 73 4.45 -2.06 -4.38
CA VAL A 73 3.39 -3.05 -4.10
C VAL A 73 2.26 -2.49 -3.24
N LEU A 74 2.57 -1.54 -2.35
CA LEU A 74 1.56 -0.91 -1.48
C LEU A 74 0.57 -0.10 -2.31
N VAL A 75 1.04 0.54 -3.38
CA VAL A 75 0.21 1.34 -4.28
C VAL A 75 -0.11 0.62 -5.61
N GLY A 76 0.40 -0.59 -5.80
CA GLY A 76 0.12 -1.41 -6.99
C GLY A 76 0.57 -0.79 -8.31
N ARG A 77 1.56 0.11 -8.32
CA ARG A 77 2.00 0.82 -9.54
C ARG A 77 3.48 1.19 -9.56
N CYS A 78 3.99 1.47 -10.74
CA CYS A 78 5.38 1.87 -10.97
C CYS A 78 5.62 3.35 -10.65
N GLU A 79 6.59 3.62 -9.79
CA GLU A 79 6.95 4.94 -9.29
C GLU A 79 8.44 5.27 -9.49
N THR A 80 8.76 6.55 -9.50
CA THR A 80 10.16 6.98 -9.54
C THR A 80 10.85 6.67 -8.21
N SER A 81 12.05 6.11 -8.24
CA SER A 81 12.86 5.91 -7.04
C SER A 81 13.21 7.24 -6.38
N THR A 82 13.13 7.29 -5.05
CA THR A 82 13.57 8.43 -4.24
C THR A 82 14.68 7.98 -3.30
N PRO A 83 15.47 8.91 -2.73
CA PRO A 83 16.48 8.54 -1.73
C PRO A 83 15.90 7.79 -0.53
N MET A 84 14.65 8.08 -0.14
CA MET A 84 13.97 7.49 1.01
C MET A 84 13.21 6.20 0.68
N PHE A 85 12.89 5.97 -0.60
CA PHE A 85 12.08 4.83 -1.02
C PHE A 85 12.61 4.23 -2.32
N CYS A 86 13.12 3.00 -2.22
CA CYS A 86 13.60 2.22 -3.35
C CYS A 86 13.09 0.77 -3.25
N GLY A 87 12.71 0.15 -4.37
CA GLY A 87 12.05 -1.16 -4.39
C GLY A 87 12.95 -2.39 -4.14
N GLY A 88 14.21 -2.21 -3.77
CA GLY A 88 15.20 -3.30 -3.62
C GLY A 88 15.98 -3.64 -4.91
N ALA A 89 16.90 -4.60 -4.82
CA ALA A 89 17.91 -4.91 -5.85
C ALA A 89 17.34 -5.13 -7.27
N GLU A 90 16.34 -6.00 -7.34
CA GLU A 90 15.84 -6.57 -8.58
C GLU A 90 14.63 -5.78 -9.14
N ASN A 91 13.85 -5.11 -8.27
CA ASN A 91 12.71 -4.25 -8.61
C ASN A 91 13.18 -2.87 -9.08
N ARG A 92 13.97 -2.86 -10.14
CA ARG A 92 14.55 -1.66 -10.74
C ARG A 92 14.51 -1.72 -12.25
N PHE A 93 13.91 -0.70 -12.82
CA PHE A 93 13.65 -0.58 -14.25
C PHE A 93 14.16 0.78 -14.72
N SER A 94 14.81 0.76 -15.88
CA SER A 94 15.39 1.96 -16.49
C SER A 94 14.29 2.78 -17.15
N ASP A 95 13.29 2.08 -17.67
CA ASP A 95 12.17 2.64 -18.38
C ASP A 95 10.85 2.41 -17.64
N PHE A 96 9.94 3.38 -17.75
CA PHE A 96 8.63 3.31 -17.12
C PHE A 96 7.78 2.18 -17.70
N LYS A 97 7.81 2.02 -19.03
CA LYS A 97 6.98 1.05 -19.74
C LYS A 97 7.47 -0.37 -19.46
N GLU A 98 8.78 -0.56 -19.36
CA GLU A 98 9.39 -1.81 -18.88
C GLU A 98 8.84 -2.20 -17.50
N CYS A 99 8.85 -1.28 -16.52
CA CYS A 99 8.28 -1.52 -15.19
C CYS A 99 6.79 -1.89 -15.27
N GLN A 100 6.00 -1.07 -15.95
CA GLN A 100 4.56 -1.25 -16.06
C GLN A 100 4.20 -2.61 -16.66
N ASN A 101 4.79 -2.97 -17.80
CA ASN A 101 4.47 -4.21 -18.50
C ASN A 101 4.81 -5.45 -17.65
N ASN A 102 5.89 -5.36 -16.88
CA ASN A 102 6.36 -6.45 -16.05
C ASN A 102 5.58 -6.59 -14.75
N CYS A 103 5.15 -5.47 -14.14
CA CYS A 103 4.68 -5.46 -12.75
C CYS A 103 3.23 -5.02 -12.53
N GLU A 104 2.65 -4.16 -13.37
CA GLU A 104 1.26 -3.69 -13.19
C GLU A 104 0.26 -4.69 -13.79
N LYS A 105 0.10 -5.84 -13.13
CA LYS A 105 -0.81 -6.91 -13.56
C LYS A 105 -2.24 -6.69 -13.05
N GLU A 106 -3.22 -7.15 -13.83
CA GLU A 106 -4.65 -7.00 -13.54
C GLU A 106 -5.09 -7.79 -12.30
N GLU A 107 -4.41 -8.89 -11.99
CA GLU A 107 -4.66 -9.76 -10.81
C GLU A 107 -4.42 -9.07 -9.45
N ILE A 108 -3.89 -7.84 -9.44
CA ILE A 108 -3.55 -7.08 -8.22
C ILE A 108 -4.66 -6.09 -7.83
N VAL A 109 -5.70 -5.93 -8.66
CA VAL A 109 -6.80 -4.99 -8.42
C VAL A 109 -7.72 -5.51 -7.32
N THR A 110 -7.90 -4.74 -6.25
CA THR A 110 -8.78 -5.08 -5.11
C THR A 110 -10.06 -4.26 -5.11
N HIS A 111 -11.10 -4.73 -4.41
CA HIS A 111 -12.33 -3.94 -4.20
C HIS A 111 -12.05 -2.59 -3.51
N GLN A 112 -11.01 -2.52 -2.67
CA GLN A 112 -10.65 -1.27 -2.00
C GLN A 112 -10.10 -0.25 -3.00
N ASP A 113 -9.34 -0.68 -4.00
CA ASP A 113 -8.80 0.17 -5.06
C ASP A 113 -9.94 0.84 -5.83
N CYS A 114 -10.99 0.08 -6.13
CA CYS A 114 -12.17 0.54 -6.85
C CYS A 114 -13.02 1.55 -6.07
N ARG A 115 -12.89 1.61 -4.75
CA ARG A 115 -13.62 2.57 -3.89
C ARG A 115 -12.89 3.89 -3.68
N MET A 116 -11.62 3.99 -4.09
CA MET A 116 -10.86 5.23 -3.92
C MET A 116 -11.31 6.27 -4.94
N ASN A 117 -11.30 7.55 -4.57
CA ASN A 117 -11.58 8.64 -5.49
C ASN A 117 -10.51 8.77 -6.58
N LEU A 118 -10.80 9.50 -7.66
CA LEU A 118 -9.76 9.90 -8.61
C LEU A 118 -8.71 10.76 -7.89
N ASP A 119 -7.46 10.31 -7.89
CA ASP A 119 -6.32 11.08 -7.40
C ASP A 119 -5.26 11.21 -8.50
N ARG A 120 -5.09 12.43 -9.02
CA ARG A 120 -4.10 12.75 -10.07
C ARG A 120 -2.66 12.78 -9.54
N GLY A 121 -2.49 12.72 -8.22
CA GLY A 121 -1.22 12.88 -7.55
C GLY A 121 -0.72 14.32 -7.52
N LYS A 122 0.18 14.60 -6.58
CA LYS A 122 0.91 15.87 -6.49
C LYS A 122 2.33 15.66 -7.01
N CYS A 123 2.67 16.35 -8.09
CA CYS A 123 4.01 16.35 -8.62
C CYS A 123 4.78 17.54 -8.05
N GLU A 124 5.90 17.26 -7.38
CA GLU A 124 6.86 18.32 -7.08
C GLU A 124 7.49 18.82 -8.38
N ASN A 125 7.37 20.13 -8.61
CA ASN A 125 8.04 20.81 -9.71
C ASN A 125 9.40 21.29 -9.20
N LYS A 126 10.49 20.69 -9.69
CA LYS A 126 11.81 21.27 -9.50
C LYS A 126 12.00 22.39 -10.51
N LYS A 127 12.32 23.60 -10.06
CA LYS A 127 12.43 24.83 -10.87
C LYS A 127 13.35 24.70 -12.11
N LYS A 128 14.27 23.73 -12.13
CA LYS A 128 15.24 23.50 -13.21
C LYS A 128 14.98 22.21 -14.03
N GLU A 129 13.98 21.41 -13.67
CA GLU A 129 13.67 20.17 -14.40
C GLU A 129 12.56 20.39 -15.43
N ARG A 130 12.66 19.67 -16.55
CA ARG A 130 11.57 19.60 -17.54
C ARG A 130 10.30 19.03 -16.88
N PRO A 131 9.11 19.54 -17.20
CA PRO A 131 7.85 18.97 -16.72
C PRO A 131 7.77 17.47 -16.97
N LYS A 132 7.24 16.72 -16.01
CA LYS A 132 7.00 15.28 -16.20
C LYS A 132 6.01 15.11 -17.35
N LYS A 133 6.35 14.27 -18.34
CA LYS A 133 5.42 13.92 -19.44
C LYS A 133 4.13 13.30 -18.86
N GLY A 134 2.94 13.55 -19.40
CA GLY A 134 1.74 12.83 -18.96
C GLY A 134 1.66 11.42 -19.57
N VAL A 135 0.99 10.48 -18.90
CA VAL A 135 0.54 9.20 -19.48
C VAL A 135 -0.94 9.03 -19.22
N TYR A 136 -1.68 8.53 -20.21
CA TYR A 136 -3.07 8.17 -20.01
C TYR A 136 -3.19 6.90 -19.16
N ARG A 137 -4.13 6.95 -18.24
CA ARG A 137 -4.52 5.89 -17.30
C ARG A 137 -6.04 5.77 -17.31
N TRP A 138 -6.53 4.71 -16.70
CA TRP A 138 -7.95 4.52 -16.44
C TRP A 138 -8.21 4.61 -14.94
N TYR A 139 -9.34 5.19 -14.54
CA TYR A 139 -9.85 5.11 -13.18
C TYR A 139 -11.31 4.69 -13.24
N PHE A 140 -11.77 4.04 -12.19
CA PHE A 140 -13.16 3.67 -12.01
C PHE A 140 -13.89 4.82 -11.31
N ASN A 141 -14.94 5.33 -11.93
CA ASN A 141 -15.85 6.29 -11.33
C ASN A 141 -17.02 5.53 -10.72
N SER A 142 -17.13 5.53 -9.39
CA SER A 142 -18.21 4.85 -8.68
C SER A 142 -19.57 5.51 -8.88
N THR A 143 -19.61 6.80 -9.26
CA THR A 143 -20.86 7.56 -9.45
C THR A 143 -21.66 7.02 -10.63
N ASP A 144 -20.99 6.73 -11.75
CA ASP A 144 -21.61 6.19 -12.97
C ASP A 144 -21.23 4.73 -13.22
N SER A 145 -20.53 4.10 -12.28
CA SER A 145 -20.01 2.73 -12.37
C SER A 145 -19.21 2.46 -13.65
N ASN A 146 -18.47 3.46 -14.15
CA ASN A 146 -17.78 3.37 -15.42
C ASN A 146 -16.29 3.73 -15.35
N CYS A 147 -15.53 3.23 -16.32
CA CYS A 147 -14.10 3.44 -16.45
C CYS A 147 -13.78 4.61 -17.37
N HIS A 148 -13.10 5.63 -16.84
CA HIS A 148 -12.76 6.85 -17.55
C HIS A 148 -11.26 7.01 -17.70
N LYS A 149 -10.83 7.64 -18.80
CA LYS A 149 -9.42 8.00 -18.99
C LYS A 149 -9.07 9.25 -18.20
N PHE A 150 -7.87 9.29 -17.65
CA PHE A 150 -7.29 10.51 -17.10
C PHE A 150 -5.80 10.60 -17.41
N LEU A 151 -5.27 11.82 -17.39
CA LEU A 151 -3.85 12.09 -17.52
C LEU A 151 -3.18 12.01 -16.14
N TRP A 152 -2.20 11.12 -16.00
CA TRP A 152 -1.37 10.97 -14.81
C TRP A 152 0.08 11.33 -15.13
N TYR A 153 0.74 12.05 -14.23
CA TYR A 153 2.11 12.58 -14.45
C TYR A 153 3.21 11.69 -13.85
N ARG A 154 2.87 10.45 -13.48
CA ARG A 154 3.78 9.48 -12.86
C ARG A 154 4.40 9.96 -11.55
N CYS A 155 3.54 10.49 -10.68
CA CYS A 155 3.88 10.96 -9.34
C CYS A 155 2.67 10.75 -8.43
N SER A 156 2.89 10.28 -7.20
CA SER A 156 1.86 10.13 -6.15
C SER A 156 0.51 9.59 -6.69
N GLY A 157 -0.57 9.79 -5.94
CA GLY A 157 -1.88 9.25 -6.29
C GLY A 157 -2.21 7.98 -5.53
N ASN A 158 -3.38 7.41 -5.79
CA ASN A 158 -3.86 6.21 -5.13
C ASN A 158 -3.94 5.01 -6.11
N ARG A 159 -4.59 3.92 -5.69
CA ARG A 159 -4.68 2.66 -6.43
C ARG A 159 -5.81 2.62 -7.47
N ASN A 160 -6.71 3.60 -7.48
CA ASN A 160 -7.71 3.76 -8.54
C ASN A 160 -7.07 4.37 -9.80
N ASN A 161 -6.10 3.64 -10.36
CA ASN A 161 -5.20 4.12 -11.40
C ASN A 161 -4.65 2.91 -12.18
N PHE A 162 -5.33 2.55 -13.26
CA PHE A 162 -5.10 1.33 -14.01
C PHE A 162 -4.42 1.60 -15.36
N PRO A 163 -3.46 0.77 -15.78
CA PRO A 163 -2.77 0.93 -17.05
C PRO A 163 -3.67 0.61 -18.26
N THR A 164 -4.63 -0.31 -18.09
CA THR A 164 -5.51 -0.82 -19.14
C THR A 164 -6.98 -0.55 -18.78
N LYS A 165 -7.84 -0.49 -19.81
CA LYS A 165 -9.29 -0.40 -19.60
C LYS A 165 -9.81 -1.66 -18.92
N GLN A 166 -9.29 -2.83 -19.32
CA GLN A 166 -9.63 -4.13 -18.77
C GLN A 166 -9.35 -4.21 -17.27
N GLY A 167 -8.16 -3.81 -16.82
CA GLY A 167 -7.85 -3.74 -15.38
C GLY A 167 -8.82 -2.86 -14.61
N CYS A 168 -9.25 -1.72 -15.18
CA CYS A 168 -10.29 -0.90 -14.56
C CYS A 168 -11.66 -1.60 -14.53
N LYS A 169 -12.03 -2.32 -15.60
CA LYS A 169 -13.33 -3.01 -15.70
C LYS A 169 -13.51 -4.11 -14.65
N ILE A 170 -12.45 -4.60 -14.02
CA ILE A 170 -12.54 -5.49 -12.85
C ILE A 170 -13.37 -4.84 -11.73
N CYS A 171 -13.31 -3.52 -11.59
CA CYS A 171 -14.13 -2.79 -10.64
C CYS A 171 -15.63 -2.85 -10.96
N GLN A 172 -16.00 -2.93 -12.25
CA GLN A 172 -17.41 -3.05 -12.66
C GLN A 172 -18.01 -4.40 -12.30
N THR A 173 -17.20 -5.47 -12.34
CA THR A 173 -17.67 -6.81 -11.98
C THR A 173 -17.64 -7.00 -10.46
N GLY A 174 -16.60 -6.53 -9.78
CA GLY A 174 -16.48 -6.64 -8.33
C GLY A 174 -17.55 -5.86 -7.54
N MET A 175 -18.03 -4.71 -8.03
CA MET A 175 -19.09 -3.97 -7.34
C MET A 175 -20.50 -4.56 -7.55
N LYS A 176 -20.70 -5.41 -8.56
CA LYS A 176 -22.00 -6.05 -8.81
C LYS A 176 -22.27 -7.25 -7.90
N THR A 177 -21.22 -7.83 -7.31
CA THR A 177 -21.28 -9.09 -6.55
C THR A 177 -21.31 -8.90 -5.03
N THR A 178 -21.69 -7.72 -4.53
CA THR A 178 -22.12 -7.62 -3.12
C THR A 178 -23.64 -7.72 -3.10
N PRO A 179 -24.25 -8.92 -3.00
CA PRO A 179 -25.59 -9.00 -2.47
C PRO A 179 -25.53 -8.35 -1.09
N ALA A 180 -26.40 -7.36 -0.86
CA ALA A 180 -26.67 -6.92 0.51
C ALA A 180 -26.92 -8.19 1.32
N THR A 181 -26.08 -8.44 2.32
CA THR A 181 -26.43 -9.40 3.37
C THR A 181 -27.71 -8.85 3.97
N GLU A 182 -28.85 -9.41 3.55
CA GLU A 182 -30.13 -9.20 4.18
C GLU A 182 -29.93 -9.55 5.65
N SER A 183 -29.92 -8.52 6.50
CA SER A 183 -30.20 -8.72 7.92
C SER A 183 -31.55 -9.43 7.98
N PRO A 184 -31.65 -10.59 8.66
CA PRO A 184 -32.95 -11.23 8.82
C PRO A 184 -33.90 -10.22 9.48
N PRO A 185 -35.17 -10.15 9.04
CA PRO A 185 -36.14 -9.25 9.66
C PRO A 185 -36.20 -9.55 11.17
N PRO A 186 -36.38 -8.52 12.01
CA PRO A 186 -36.53 -8.75 13.44
C PRO A 186 -37.68 -9.74 13.65
N ALA A 187 -37.37 -10.85 14.33
CA ALA A 187 -38.35 -11.84 14.71
C ALA A 187 -39.42 -11.17 15.58
N CYS A 188 -40.69 -11.40 15.25
CA CYS A 188 -41.85 -10.91 15.98
C CYS A 188 -41.87 -11.44 17.43
#